data_AF-A0A519DCY4-F1
#
_entry.id   AF-A0A519DCY4-F1
#
_cell.length_a   1.000
_cell.length_b   1.000
_cell.length_c   1.000
_cell.angle_alpha   90.00
_cell.angle_beta   90.00
_cell.angle_gamma   90.00
#
_symmetry.space_group_name_H-M   'P 1'
#
loop_
_entity.id
_entity.type
_entity.pdbx_description
1 polymer ?
#
loop_
_entity_poly.entity_id
_entity_poly.type
_entity_poly.pdbx_seq_one_letter_code
_entity_poly.pdbx_strand_id
1 'polypeptide(L)'
;MLRVLFAHGFEGSPIGSKPTYMKEALGWDVTAPKMSELGWSIANQTEVLIRHLDGGQFDLVVGSSMGGLAAANASSMRPQVETRLLLIAPAFGLAENWEGMEETGRNAWKTTGERRYTGFELDIVLPWEFMESAEKMSWPNPAHPTTIMHGKYDEVVPISFSRKIAEGCENVSLHETDDSHRMKDSMRFIPEVVSNLMKGLVISSVEISGTGGGHSPDGEEKLEVPAELSEEVSEIGDVGGVVESQADIEQLEAEMRKLEAEMEKKKAALETSKKEVLSEQITLEKEDLEEEKERMSIEASDAIIKAEEEVELAKAEAEQAIKRADQEEAEAEEARLIAEIEEDEAQEAKVDADAAKSKLDEAFRKAEMAGKNAEQYTEEMEKEKREGLILERIAQRGDSLDWATIGISEGSNPDDLTMINGIDEFTQKKLNALGIFTYRQISNIDSEASNEVNDSLELLPEKIVELAWTQQAITMLELKGVDKSSSKLEEDDDVVTDLSASQIKWAQIGEAGDRKSDDLTLIKGVNAETLKKLKVLGIRTFDQISKMDKETAEAVNGALGLMPGRVSKMMWAEQAKTLMKG
;
A
#
# COMPACT_ATOMS: atom_id res chain seq x y z
N MET A 1 -16.34 13.45 -29.50
CA MET A 1 -16.02 13.40 -28.06
C MET A 1 -16.03 11.94 -27.68
N LEU A 2 -15.04 11.47 -26.92
CA LEU A 2 -14.95 10.05 -26.54
C LEU A 2 -15.82 9.82 -25.30
N ARG A 3 -16.75 8.88 -25.36
CA ARG A 3 -17.60 8.48 -24.22
C ARG A 3 -16.88 7.43 -23.39
N VAL A 4 -16.62 7.75 -22.13
CA VAL A 4 -15.75 6.97 -21.25
C VAL A 4 -16.50 6.54 -20.00
N LEU A 5 -16.55 5.23 -19.74
CA LEU A 5 -16.96 4.69 -18.44
C LEU A 5 -15.70 4.46 -17.59
N PHE A 6 -15.54 5.20 -16.49
CA PHE A 6 -14.35 5.12 -15.64
C PHE A 6 -14.62 4.36 -14.32
N ALA A 7 -13.99 3.21 -14.15
CA ALA A 7 -14.01 2.39 -12.94
C ALA A 7 -12.83 2.74 -12.01
N HIS A 8 -13.12 3.32 -10.85
CA HIS A 8 -12.09 3.69 -9.87
C HIS A 8 -11.58 2.49 -9.05
N GLY A 9 -10.38 2.61 -8.47
CA GLY A 9 -9.79 1.60 -7.58
C GLY A 9 -10.52 1.48 -6.24
N PHE A 10 -10.04 0.58 -5.37
CA PHE A 10 -10.66 0.28 -4.08
C PHE A 10 -10.73 1.52 -3.15
N GLU A 11 -9.60 2.21 -2.93
CA GLU A 11 -9.54 3.53 -2.27
C GLU A 11 -9.92 4.71 -3.21
N GLY A 12 -10.52 4.42 -4.37
CA GLY A 12 -10.83 5.42 -5.38
C GLY A 12 -12.17 6.13 -5.15
N SER A 13 -12.40 7.19 -5.93
CA SER A 13 -13.69 7.89 -5.97
C SER A 13 -14.03 8.35 -7.40
N PRO A 14 -15.32 8.64 -7.69
CA PRO A 14 -15.77 9.21 -8.97
C PRO A 14 -15.06 10.51 -9.40
N ILE A 15 -14.50 11.25 -8.43
CA ILE A 15 -13.86 12.56 -8.63
C ILE A 15 -12.34 12.53 -8.42
N GLY A 16 -11.75 11.33 -8.38
CA GLY A 16 -10.31 11.14 -8.23
C GLY A 16 -9.48 11.72 -9.39
N SER A 17 -8.15 11.78 -9.23
CA SER A 17 -7.26 12.43 -10.20
C SER A 17 -7.36 11.89 -11.63
N LYS A 18 -7.49 10.56 -11.81
CA LYS A 18 -7.58 9.90 -13.12
C LYS A 18 -8.84 10.28 -13.93
N PRO A 19 -10.09 10.12 -13.42
CA PRO A 19 -11.28 10.55 -14.16
C PRO A 19 -11.33 12.07 -14.37
N THR A 20 -10.88 12.86 -13.39
CA THR A 20 -10.80 14.32 -13.50
C THR A 20 -9.82 14.75 -14.59
N TYR A 21 -8.63 14.14 -14.68
CA TYR A 21 -7.67 14.37 -15.78
C TYR A 21 -8.28 14.06 -17.16
N MET A 22 -8.96 12.93 -17.31
CA MET A 22 -9.61 12.56 -18.58
C MET A 22 -10.74 13.54 -18.98
N LYS A 23 -11.48 14.05 -18.00
CA LYS A 23 -12.56 15.01 -18.23
C LYS A 23 -12.05 16.42 -18.54
N GLU A 24 -11.13 16.93 -17.73
CA GLU A 24 -10.71 18.34 -17.75
C GLU A 24 -9.53 18.61 -18.67
N ALA A 25 -8.51 17.73 -18.70
CA ALA A 25 -7.32 17.92 -19.52
C ALA A 25 -7.47 17.30 -20.92
N LEU A 26 -8.21 16.19 -21.06
CA LEU A 26 -8.39 15.50 -22.35
C LEU A 26 -9.74 15.80 -23.03
N GLY A 27 -10.68 16.46 -22.33
CA GLY A 27 -11.99 16.82 -22.87
C GLY A 27 -12.88 15.61 -23.22
N TRP A 28 -12.76 14.51 -22.46
CA TRP A 28 -13.56 13.30 -22.66
C TRP A 28 -14.88 13.35 -21.89
N ASP A 29 -15.88 12.64 -22.39
CA ASP A 29 -17.21 12.52 -21.78
C ASP A 29 -17.19 11.40 -20.73
N VAL A 30 -16.66 11.73 -19.55
CA VAL A 30 -16.36 10.75 -18.48
C VAL A 30 -17.56 10.56 -17.56
N THR A 31 -18.15 9.36 -17.61
CA THR A 31 -19.06 8.83 -16.58
C THR A 31 -18.25 7.97 -15.61
N ALA A 32 -18.20 8.38 -14.34
CA ALA A 32 -17.52 7.63 -13.28
C ALA A 32 -18.52 7.26 -12.17
N PRO A 33 -19.00 6.00 -12.09
CA PRO A 33 -19.88 5.57 -11.01
C PRO A 33 -19.13 5.36 -9.70
N LYS A 34 -19.87 5.33 -8.58
CA LYS A 34 -19.33 4.88 -7.29
C LYS A 34 -19.24 3.36 -7.31
N MET A 35 -18.05 2.81 -7.46
CA MET A 35 -17.85 1.36 -7.62
C MET A 35 -18.42 0.55 -6.44
N SER A 36 -18.37 1.10 -5.21
CA SER A 36 -18.89 0.46 -4.01
C SER A 36 -20.39 0.67 -3.75
N GLU A 37 -21.17 1.13 -4.74
CA GLU A 37 -22.63 1.33 -4.62
C GLU A 37 -23.38 0.04 -4.22
N LEU A 38 -23.00 -1.10 -4.80
CA LEU A 38 -23.64 -2.39 -4.58
C LEU A 38 -22.93 -3.28 -3.56
N GLY A 39 -21.92 -2.73 -2.86
CA GLY A 39 -21.00 -3.46 -1.99
C GLY A 39 -19.56 -3.43 -2.50
N TRP A 40 -18.64 -3.94 -1.69
CA TRP A 40 -17.20 -3.81 -1.93
C TRP A 40 -16.60 -4.94 -2.77
N SER A 41 -17.31 -6.05 -2.96
CA SER A 41 -16.78 -7.25 -3.62
C SER A 41 -16.48 -7.01 -5.09
N ILE A 42 -15.58 -7.81 -5.69
CA ILE A 42 -15.30 -7.69 -7.12
C ILE A 42 -16.53 -8.05 -7.97
N ALA A 43 -17.42 -8.92 -7.47
CA ALA A 43 -18.70 -9.19 -8.11
C ALA A 43 -19.62 -7.97 -8.06
N ASN A 44 -19.72 -7.28 -6.92
CA ASN A 44 -20.52 -6.06 -6.79
C ASN A 44 -20.01 -4.94 -7.71
N GLN A 45 -18.69 -4.72 -7.72
CA GLN A 45 -18.04 -3.70 -8.56
C GLN A 45 -18.18 -4.01 -10.07
N THR A 46 -18.15 -5.29 -10.45
CA THR A 46 -18.41 -5.72 -11.83
C THR A 46 -19.87 -5.46 -12.23
N GLU A 47 -20.83 -5.79 -11.36
CA GLU A 47 -22.27 -5.55 -11.57
C GLU A 47 -22.59 -4.06 -11.76
N VAL A 48 -21.92 -3.14 -11.04
CA VAL A 48 -22.04 -1.68 -11.27
C VAL A 48 -21.70 -1.32 -12.72
N LEU A 49 -20.56 -1.80 -13.24
CA LEU A 49 -20.17 -1.51 -14.63
C LEU A 49 -21.10 -2.17 -15.65
N ILE A 50 -21.54 -3.40 -15.38
CA ILE A 50 -22.52 -4.10 -16.21
C ILE A 50 -23.81 -3.29 -16.36
N ARG A 51 -24.34 -2.70 -15.27
CA ARG A 51 -25.54 -1.85 -15.35
C ARG A 51 -25.34 -0.59 -16.19
N HIS A 52 -24.16 0.01 -16.17
CA HIS A 52 -23.83 1.13 -17.04
C HIS A 52 -23.67 0.71 -18.51
N LEU A 53 -23.05 -0.45 -18.77
CA LEU A 53 -22.87 -0.99 -20.13
C LEU A 53 -24.19 -1.47 -20.77
N ASP A 54 -25.10 -2.05 -19.98
CA ASP A 54 -26.43 -2.45 -20.45
C ASP A 54 -27.38 -1.24 -20.59
N GLY A 55 -27.11 -0.15 -19.87
CA GLY A 55 -27.93 1.08 -19.87
C GLY A 55 -27.42 2.22 -20.76
N GLY A 56 -26.26 2.07 -21.42
CA GLY A 56 -25.61 3.16 -22.16
C GLY A 56 -24.59 2.68 -23.20
N GLN A 57 -23.99 3.61 -23.93
CA GLN A 57 -22.97 3.32 -24.94
C GLN A 57 -21.68 4.08 -24.62
N PHE A 58 -20.59 3.33 -24.47
CA PHE A 58 -19.27 3.87 -24.14
C PHE A 58 -18.25 3.40 -25.17
N ASP A 59 -17.54 4.36 -25.78
CA ASP A 59 -16.52 4.08 -26.80
C ASP A 59 -15.27 3.43 -26.18
N LEU A 60 -15.03 3.70 -24.89
CA LEU A 60 -13.96 3.17 -24.07
C LEU A 60 -14.44 2.92 -22.63
N VAL A 61 -14.11 1.77 -22.07
CA VAL A 61 -14.13 1.53 -20.62
C VAL A 61 -12.70 1.70 -20.09
N VAL A 62 -12.53 2.53 -19.07
CA VAL A 62 -11.27 2.69 -18.35
C VAL A 62 -11.43 2.10 -16.96
N GLY A 63 -10.47 1.32 -16.48
CA GLY A 63 -10.48 0.86 -15.08
C GLY A 63 -9.10 0.90 -14.45
N SER A 64 -9.00 1.35 -13.20
CA SER A 64 -7.73 1.42 -12.47
C SER A 64 -7.75 0.58 -11.19
N SER A 65 -6.65 -0.14 -10.89
CA SER A 65 -6.56 -1.04 -9.72
C SER A 65 -7.73 -2.05 -9.71
N MET A 66 -8.46 -2.18 -8.60
CA MET A 66 -9.65 -3.05 -8.52
C MET A 66 -10.75 -2.70 -9.53
N GLY A 67 -10.91 -1.43 -9.91
CA GLY A 67 -11.80 -1.02 -11.01
C GLY A 67 -11.32 -1.53 -12.37
N GLY A 68 -10.01 -1.74 -12.55
CA GLY A 68 -9.43 -2.41 -13.71
C GLY A 68 -9.82 -3.89 -13.78
N LEU A 69 -9.77 -4.60 -12.64
CA LEU A 69 -10.26 -5.97 -12.55
C LEU A 69 -11.77 -6.05 -12.83
N ALA A 70 -12.56 -5.09 -12.33
CA ALA A 70 -14.00 -5.02 -12.55
C ALA A 70 -14.32 -4.77 -14.04
N ALA A 71 -13.61 -3.86 -14.70
CA ALA A 71 -13.76 -3.60 -16.13
C ALA A 71 -13.40 -4.84 -16.98
N ALA A 72 -12.33 -5.55 -16.63
CA ALA A 72 -11.92 -6.78 -17.29
C ALA A 72 -12.98 -7.90 -17.14
N ASN A 73 -13.56 -8.07 -15.94
CA ASN A 73 -14.65 -9.03 -15.72
C ASN A 73 -15.94 -8.62 -16.47
N ALA A 74 -16.32 -7.34 -16.44
CA ALA A 74 -17.50 -6.84 -17.17
C ALA A 74 -17.34 -7.05 -18.68
N SER A 75 -16.11 -6.86 -19.20
CA SER A 75 -15.73 -7.19 -20.58
C SER A 75 -15.96 -8.67 -20.92
N SER A 76 -15.48 -9.60 -20.08
CA SER A 76 -15.75 -11.04 -20.24
C SER A 76 -17.24 -11.40 -20.20
N MET A 77 -18.03 -10.67 -19.39
CA MET A 77 -19.46 -10.92 -19.18
C MET A 77 -20.39 -10.18 -20.16
N ARG A 78 -19.86 -9.33 -21.04
CA ARG A 78 -20.61 -8.55 -22.04
C ARG A 78 -19.92 -8.50 -23.42
N PRO A 79 -19.49 -9.64 -24.01
CA PRO A 79 -18.73 -9.68 -25.27
C PRO A 79 -19.47 -9.11 -26.49
N GLN A 80 -20.76 -8.83 -26.38
CA GLN A 80 -21.61 -8.23 -27.42
C GLN A 80 -21.61 -6.68 -27.44
N VAL A 81 -20.87 -6.02 -26.55
CA VAL A 81 -20.86 -4.55 -26.44
C VAL A 81 -19.78 -3.95 -27.33
N GLU A 82 -20.12 -2.96 -28.16
CA GLU A 82 -19.15 -2.27 -29.01
C GLU A 82 -18.31 -1.27 -28.21
N THR A 83 -17.28 -1.77 -27.50
CA THR A 83 -16.36 -0.96 -26.69
C THR A 83 -14.90 -1.46 -26.76
N ARG A 84 -14.01 -0.79 -26.02
CA ARG A 84 -12.57 -1.09 -25.86
C ARG A 84 -12.17 -0.89 -24.40
N LEU A 85 -11.05 -1.46 -23.94
CA LEU A 85 -10.59 -1.33 -22.57
C LEU A 85 -9.22 -0.65 -22.43
N LEU A 86 -9.12 0.32 -21.54
CA LEU A 86 -7.86 0.78 -20.95
C LEU A 86 -7.80 0.35 -19.48
N LEU A 87 -6.82 -0.47 -19.14
CA LEU A 87 -6.61 -0.96 -17.77
C LEU A 87 -5.34 -0.33 -17.17
N ILE A 88 -5.45 0.38 -16.05
CA ILE A 88 -4.34 1.14 -15.44
C ILE A 88 -3.97 0.52 -14.10
N ALA A 89 -2.83 -0.20 -14.06
CA ALA A 89 -2.41 -1.05 -12.96
C ALA A 89 -3.53 -1.98 -12.44
N PRO A 90 -4.17 -2.81 -13.30
CA PRO A 90 -5.34 -3.61 -12.93
C PRO A 90 -4.98 -4.65 -11.86
N ALA A 91 -5.81 -4.75 -10.82
CA ALA A 91 -5.61 -5.66 -9.68
C ALA A 91 -5.98 -7.12 -10.01
N PHE A 92 -5.38 -7.70 -11.05
CA PHE A 92 -5.39 -9.15 -11.28
C PHE A 92 -4.75 -9.89 -10.10
N GLY A 93 -5.09 -11.16 -9.90
CA GLY A 93 -4.56 -11.94 -8.77
C GLY A 93 -5.03 -11.45 -7.39
N LEU A 94 -6.20 -10.81 -7.31
CA LEU A 94 -6.74 -10.19 -6.09
C LEU A 94 -6.85 -11.16 -4.90
N ALA A 95 -7.16 -12.45 -5.15
CA ALA A 95 -7.24 -13.46 -4.10
C ALA A 95 -5.87 -13.90 -3.57
N GLU A 96 -4.86 -13.93 -4.45
CA GLU A 96 -3.50 -14.33 -4.13
C GLU A 96 -2.66 -13.22 -3.48
N ASN A 97 -2.97 -11.95 -3.79
CA ASN A 97 -2.14 -10.79 -3.49
C ASN A 97 -2.79 -9.78 -2.52
N TRP A 98 -3.85 -10.17 -1.82
CA TRP A 98 -4.42 -9.32 -0.77
C TRP A 98 -3.64 -9.45 0.55
N GLU A 99 -3.36 -8.32 1.21
CA GLU A 99 -2.49 -8.26 2.38
C GLU A 99 -3.01 -9.09 3.57
N GLY A 100 -2.13 -9.89 4.17
CA GLY A 100 -2.47 -10.79 5.28
C GLY A 100 -3.47 -11.88 4.90
N MET A 101 -3.36 -12.43 3.68
CA MET A 101 -4.09 -13.63 3.22
C MET A 101 -3.24 -14.90 3.18
N GLU A 102 -2.30 -14.99 4.14
CA GLU A 102 -1.82 -16.29 4.62
C GLU A 102 -3.00 -17.24 4.93
N GLU A 103 -2.75 -18.55 4.92
CA GLU A 103 -3.77 -19.57 5.19
C GLU A 103 -4.47 -19.36 6.55
N THR A 104 -3.74 -18.87 7.54
CA THR A 104 -4.24 -18.43 8.85
C THR A 104 -5.26 -17.30 8.74
N GLY A 105 -4.93 -16.22 8.01
CA GLY A 105 -5.76 -15.04 7.83
C GLY A 105 -7.03 -15.29 7.01
N ARG A 106 -6.95 -16.15 5.97
CA ARG A 106 -8.13 -16.60 5.21
C ARG A 106 -9.04 -17.51 6.02
N ASN A 107 -8.49 -18.50 6.73
CA ASN A 107 -9.31 -19.37 7.60
C ASN A 107 -9.98 -18.60 8.74
N ALA A 108 -9.31 -17.60 9.32
CA ALA A 108 -9.91 -16.72 10.31
C ALA A 108 -11.12 -15.95 9.73
N TRP A 109 -10.95 -15.26 8.60
CA TRP A 109 -12.04 -14.50 7.96
C TRP A 109 -13.21 -15.41 7.54
N LYS A 110 -12.91 -16.59 6.99
CA LYS A 110 -13.92 -17.60 6.65
C LYS A 110 -14.71 -18.11 7.86
N THR A 111 -14.12 -18.06 9.06
CA THR A 111 -14.75 -18.48 10.31
C THR A 111 -15.54 -17.36 10.98
N THR A 112 -15.08 -16.11 10.89
CA THR A 112 -15.81 -14.93 11.41
C THR A 112 -16.92 -14.46 10.47
N GLY A 113 -16.84 -14.77 9.18
CA GLY A 113 -17.75 -14.27 8.14
C GLY A 113 -17.48 -12.81 7.72
N GLU A 114 -16.68 -12.07 8.49
CA GLU A 114 -16.34 -10.67 8.26
C GLU A 114 -14.90 -10.32 8.70
N ARG A 115 -14.30 -9.34 8.04
CA ARG A 115 -12.98 -8.78 8.37
C ARG A 115 -13.02 -7.26 8.19
N ARG A 116 -12.54 -6.52 9.19
CA ARG A 116 -12.36 -5.07 9.07
C ARG A 116 -11.18 -4.77 8.16
N TYR A 117 -11.37 -3.80 7.26
CA TYR A 117 -10.32 -3.13 6.52
C TYR A 117 -10.25 -1.68 7.01
N THR A 118 -9.04 -1.20 7.28
CA THR A 118 -8.77 0.18 7.66
C THR A 118 -7.58 0.67 6.83
N GLY A 119 -7.83 1.60 5.89
CA GLY A 119 -6.82 2.06 4.92
C GLY A 119 -7.26 3.36 4.24
N PHE A 120 -6.31 4.29 4.07
CA PHE A 120 -6.55 5.68 3.67
C PHE A 120 -7.69 6.35 4.48
N GLU A 121 -8.85 6.59 3.88
CA GLU A 121 -10.04 7.18 4.51
C GLU A 121 -11.16 6.14 4.79
N LEU A 122 -10.91 4.85 4.52
CA LEU A 122 -11.88 3.77 4.70
C LEU A 122 -11.66 3.04 6.03
N ASP A 123 -12.69 3.01 6.89
CA ASP A 123 -12.86 2.03 7.97
C ASP A 123 -14.15 1.26 7.72
N ILE A 124 -14.03 0.05 7.15
CA ILE A 124 -15.14 -0.73 6.60
C ILE A 124 -15.06 -2.19 7.02
N VAL A 125 -16.21 -2.87 7.05
CA VAL A 125 -16.29 -4.31 7.31
C VAL A 125 -16.58 -5.03 5.99
N LEU A 126 -15.65 -5.90 5.58
CA LEU A 126 -15.77 -6.70 4.36
C LEU A 126 -16.34 -8.10 4.72
N PRO A 127 -17.45 -8.53 4.08
CA PRO A 127 -17.98 -9.88 4.26
C PRO A 127 -17.06 -10.91 3.57
N TRP A 128 -17.12 -12.17 4.00
CA TRP A 128 -16.34 -13.27 3.40
C TRP A 128 -16.57 -13.43 1.88
N GLU A 129 -17.77 -13.06 1.39
CA GLU A 129 -18.09 -13.00 -0.05
C GLU A 129 -17.13 -12.10 -0.86
N PHE A 130 -16.46 -11.13 -0.24
CA PHE A 130 -15.37 -10.37 -0.86
C PHE A 130 -14.25 -11.31 -1.35
N MET A 131 -13.83 -12.26 -0.50
CA MET A 131 -12.82 -13.25 -0.85
C MET A 131 -13.39 -14.32 -1.79
N GLU A 132 -14.63 -14.78 -1.56
CA GLU A 132 -15.24 -15.78 -2.45
C GLU A 132 -15.53 -15.26 -3.87
N SER A 133 -15.66 -13.96 -4.07
CA SER A 133 -15.74 -13.34 -5.40
C SER A 133 -14.33 -13.14 -5.97
N ALA A 134 -13.35 -12.70 -5.17
CA ALA A 134 -11.96 -12.61 -5.59
C ALA A 134 -11.41 -13.96 -6.10
N GLU A 135 -11.62 -15.05 -5.36
CA GLU A 135 -11.20 -16.42 -5.74
C GLU A 135 -11.77 -16.87 -7.10
N LYS A 136 -12.91 -16.30 -7.54
CA LYS A 136 -13.58 -16.65 -8.80
C LYS A 136 -13.29 -15.67 -9.95
N MET A 137 -12.89 -14.44 -9.64
CA MET A 137 -12.88 -13.30 -10.58
C MET A 137 -11.51 -12.59 -10.70
N SER A 138 -10.46 -13.12 -10.06
CA SER A 138 -9.10 -12.54 -10.12
C SER A 138 -8.38 -12.66 -11.47
N TRP A 139 -8.87 -13.53 -12.37
CA TRP A 139 -8.22 -13.86 -13.66
C TRP A 139 -9.22 -13.92 -14.84
N PRO A 140 -9.89 -12.81 -15.18
CA PRO A 140 -10.77 -12.75 -16.34
C PRO A 140 -10.00 -12.76 -17.67
N ASN A 141 -10.64 -13.22 -18.74
CA ASN A 141 -10.18 -13.04 -20.12
C ASN A 141 -11.03 -11.93 -20.78
N PRO A 142 -10.50 -10.71 -21.00
CA PRO A 142 -11.26 -9.61 -21.60
C PRO A 142 -11.74 -9.95 -23.01
N ALA A 143 -13.03 -9.76 -23.32
CA ALA A 143 -13.55 -10.07 -24.66
C ALA A 143 -13.19 -9.01 -25.72
N HIS A 144 -13.10 -7.74 -25.31
CA HIS A 144 -12.91 -6.59 -26.21
C HIS A 144 -11.42 -6.22 -26.34
N PRO A 145 -11.01 -5.52 -27.41
CA PRO A 145 -9.63 -5.04 -27.57
C PRO A 145 -9.20 -4.21 -26.35
N THR A 146 -8.07 -4.56 -25.77
CA THR A 146 -7.62 -4.07 -24.47
C THR A 146 -6.17 -3.59 -24.53
N THR A 147 -5.87 -2.48 -23.88
CA THR A 147 -4.49 -2.13 -23.50
C THR A 147 -4.38 -1.98 -21.99
N ILE A 148 -3.40 -2.65 -21.40
CA ILE A 148 -2.98 -2.49 -20.02
C ILE A 148 -1.81 -1.51 -19.99
N MET A 149 -1.86 -0.52 -19.12
CA MET A 149 -0.70 0.29 -18.69
C MET A 149 -0.33 -0.11 -17.27
N HIS A 150 0.92 -0.52 -17.02
CA HIS A 150 1.36 -1.04 -15.71
C HIS A 150 2.76 -0.52 -15.34
N GLY A 151 2.96 -0.19 -14.07
CA GLY A 151 4.25 0.27 -13.55
C GLY A 151 5.22 -0.88 -13.31
N LYS A 152 6.45 -0.82 -13.84
CA LYS A 152 7.50 -1.82 -13.57
C LYS A 152 7.86 -1.90 -12.08
N TYR A 153 7.61 -0.82 -11.34
CA TYR A 153 7.83 -0.67 -9.91
C TYR A 153 6.51 -0.64 -9.12
N ASP A 154 5.44 -1.25 -9.65
CA ASP A 154 4.16 -1.39 -8.96
C ASP A 154 4.32 -2.25 -7.69
N GLU A 155 4.23 -1.56 -6.55
CA GLU A 155 4.44 -2.06 -5.20
C GLU A 155 3.20 -2.75 -4.60
N VAL A 156 2.03 -2.61 -5.24
CA VAL A 156 0.74 -3.10 -4.74
C VAL A 156 0.24 -4.30 -5.55
N VAL A 157 0.47 -4.31 -6.87
CA VAL A 157 0.05 -5.36 -7.79
C VAL A 157 1.23 -5.74 -8.71
N PRO A 158 1.85 -6.91 -8.52
CA PRO A 158 2.98 -7.35 -9.33
C PRO A 158 2.69 -7.31 -10.83
N ILE A 159 3.56 -6.62 -11.60
CA ILE A 159 3.44 -6.49 -13.07
C ILE A 159 3.39 -7.85 -13.81
N SER A 160 3.96 -8.90 -13.21
CA SER A 160 3.87 -10.29 -13.68
C SER A 160 2.43 -10.78 -13.86
N PHE A 161 1.46 -10.25 -13.12
CA PHE A 161 0.05 -10.59 -13.28
C PHE A 161 -0.56 -10.00 -14.55
N SER A 162 -0.17 -8.77 -14.90
CA SER A 162 -0.57 -8.14 -16.17
C SER A 162 0.14 -8.76 -17.37
N ARG A 163 1.41 -9.16 -17.23
CA ARG A 163 2.13 -9.97 -18.22
C ARG A 163 1.39 -11.29 -18.51
N LYS A 164 1.06 -12.05 -17.46
CA LYS A 164 0.28 -13.31 -17.54
C LYS A 164 -1.06 -13.17 -18.27
N ILE A 165 -1.77 -12.04 -18.15
CA ILE A 165 -3.01 -11.79 -18.90
C ILE A 165 -2.72 -11.44 -20.36
N ALA A 166 -1.73 -10.59 -20.65
CA ALA A 166 -1.35 -10.22 -22.01
C ALA A 166 -0.79 -11.40 -22.82
N GLU A 167 0.07 -12.23 -22.21
CA GLU A 167 0.59 -13.47 -22.79
C GLU A 167 -0.52 -14.50 -23.11
N GLY A 168 -1.63 -14.47 -22.37
CA GLY A 168 -2.74 -15.40 -22.52
C GLY A 168 -3.88 -14.94 -23.44
N CYS A 169 -3.85 -13.71 -23.95
CA CYS A 169 -5.00 -13.09 -24.65
C CYS A 169 -4.56 -12.25 -25.86
N GLU A 170 -4.74 -12.76 -27.09
CA GLU A 170 -4.31 -12.09 -28.35
C GLU A 170 -4.87 -10.67 -28.58
N ASN A 171 -6.00 -10.35 -27.94
CA ASN A 171 -6.67 -9.05 -27.99
C ASN A 171 -6.24 -8.08 -26.87
N VAL A 172 -5.27 -8.47 -26.03
CA VAL A 172 -4.71 -7.66 -24.95
C VAL A 172 -3.29 -7.24 -25.31
N SER A 173 -2.98 -5.97 -25.10
CA SER A 173 -1.64 -5.40 -25.23
C SER A 173 -1.17 -4.88 -23.86
N LEU A 174 0.13 -5.01 -23.56
CA LEU A 174 0.73 -4.47 -22.33
C LEU A 174 1.72 -3.36 -22.68
N HIS A 175 1.57 -2.22 -22.01
CA HIS A 175 2.47 -1.08 -22.06
C HIS A 175 3.09 -0.89 -20.67
N GLU A 176 4.34 -1.31 -20.53
CA GLU A 176 5.08 -1.19 -19.27
C GLU A 176 5.72 0.19 -19.15
N THR A 177 5.62 0.78 -17.96
CA THR A 177 6.09 2.15 -17.68
C THR A 177 6.94 2.19 -16.42
N ASP A 178 7.92 3.08 -16.37
CA ASP A 178 8.78 3.28 -15.21
C ASP A 178 8.07 4.15 -14.16
N ASP A 179 7.10 3.54 -13.46
CA ASP A 179 6.14 4.17 -12.53
C ASP A 179 5.71 3.17 -11.43
N SER A 180 5.01 3.70 -10.42
CA SER A 180 4.41 3.03 -9.25
C SER A 180 2.98 2.52 -9.51
N HIS A 181 2.34 1.84 -8.54
CA HIS A 181 0.91 1.50 -8.63
C HIS A 181 0.00 2.71 -8.87
N ARG A 182 0.39 3.89 -8.37
CA ARG A 182 -0.40 5.11 -8.51
C ARG A 182 -0.37 5.65 -9.93
N MET A 183 0.54 5.20 -10.81
CA MET A 183 0.59 5.50 -12.25
C MET A 183 0.42 7.00 -12.53
N LYS A 184 1.26 7.84 -11.89
CA LYS A 184 1.12 9.31 -11.92
C LYS A 184 1.84 9.92 -13.10
N ASP A 185 3.12 9.62 -13.23
CA ASP A 185 4.02 10.23 -14.22
C ASP A 185 3.74 9.68 -15.63
N SER A 186 3.13 8.50 -15.69
CA SER A 186 2.66 7.84 -16.91
C SER A 186 1.29 8.31 -17.41
N MET A 187 0.55 9.14 -16.67
CA MET A 187 -0.77 9.63 -17.14
C MET A 187 -0.68 10.38 -18.48
N ARG A 188 0.46 11.01 -18.77
CA ARG A 188 0.74 11.70 -20.04
C ARG A 188 0.68 10.81 -21.29
N PHE A 189 0.84 9.50 -21.16
CA PHE A 189 0.81 8.55 -22.29
C PHE A 189 -0.61 8.04 -22.61
N ILE A 190 -1.59 8.24 -21.72
CA ILE A 190 -2.99 7.82 -21.89
C ILE A 190 -3.60 8.27 -23.24
N PRO A 191 -3.40 9.51 -23.74
CA PRO A 191 -3.98 9.94 -25.01
C PRO A 191 -3.41 9.19 -26.23
N GLU A 192 -2.12 8.83 -26.19
CA GLU A 192 -1.44 8.09 -27.25
C GLU A 192 -1.87 6.62 -27.26
N VAL A 193 -1.83 5.98 -26.08
CA VAL A 193 -2.28 4.60 -25.87
C VAL A 193 -3.73 4.43 -26.34
N VAL A 194 -4.63 5.32 -25.90
CA VAL A 194 -6.04 5.29 -26.35
C VAL A 194 -6.16 5.61 -27.84
N SER A 195 -5.39 6.55 -28.39
CA SER A 195 -5.34 6.80 -29.85
C SER A 195 -5.08 5.51 -30.63
N ASN A 196 -4.12 4.72 -30.19
CA ASN A 196 -3.66 3.53 -30.92
C ASN A 196 -4.62 2.35 -30.73
N LEU A 197 -5.17 2.18 -29.52
CA LEU A 197 -6.26 1.24 -29.22
C LEU A 197 -7.55 1.55 -30.00
N MET A 198 -7.94 2.82 -30.14
CA MET A 198 -9.10 3.20 -30.95
C MET A 198 -8.87 2.88 -32.43
N LYS A 199 -7.66 3.11 -32.96
CA LYS A 199 -7.26 2.82 -34.35
C LYS A 199 -7.05 1.34 -34.65
N GLY A 200 -6.93 0.48 -33.63
CA GLY A 200 -6.60 -0.95 -33.81
C GLY A 200 -5.13 -1.20 -34.17
N LEU A 201 -4.23 -0.28 -33.77
CA LEU A 201 -2.78 -0.42 -33.99
C LEU A 201 -2.14 -1.05 -32.75
N VAL A 202 -1.71 -2.29 -32.87
CA VAL A 202 -0.92 -2.97 -31.83
C VAL A 202 0.46 -2.34 -31.76
N ILE A 203 0.79 -1.75 -30.61
CA ILE A 203 2.15 -1.26 -30.33
C ILE A 203 3.00 -2.48 -29.97
N SER A 204 3.80 -2.97 -30.92
CA SER A 204 4.96 -3.80 -30.58
C SER A 204 5.93 -2.96 -29.73
N SER A 205 6.65 -3.59 -28.81
CA SER A 205 7.54 -2.92 -27.85
C SER A 205 8.70 -2.20 -28.54
N VAL A 206 8.47 -0.93 -28.92
CA VAL A 206 9.52 -0.04 -29.43
C VAL A 206 10.23 0.61 -28.24
N GLU A 207 11.36 0.02 -27.86
CA GLU A 207 12.39 0.77 -27.14
C GLU A 207 12.92 1.87 -28.07
N ILE A 208 12.73 3.14 -27.71
CA ILE A 208 13.37 4.26 -28.41
C ILE A 208 14.77 4.46 -27.81
N SER A 209 15.65 3.50 -28.06
CA SER A 209 17.10 3.68 -28.00
C SER A 209 17.66 3.75 -29.43
N GLY A 210 18.66 4.60 -29.66
CA GLY A 210 19.07 4.98 -31.02
C GLY A 210 20.28 4.23 -31.55
N THR A 211 20.22 3.83 -32.82
CA THR A 211 21.34 3.31 -33.67
C THR A 211 21.89 1.92 -33.28
N GLY A 212 22.35 1.08 -34.22
CA GLY A 212 22.25 1.18 -35.68
C GLY A 212 23.09 0.13 -36.42
N GLY A 213 22.45 -0.64 -37.32
CA GLY A 213 23.09 -1.66 -38.17
C GLY A 213 23.34 -3.01 -37.47
N GLY A 214 23.36 -4.17 -38.15
CA GLY A 214 22.93 -4.43 -39.54
C GLY A 214 23.93 -5.22 -40.40
N HIS A 215 23.98 -6.54 -40.26
CA HIS A 215 24.43 -7.46 -41.33
C HIS A 215 23.89 -8.90 -41.12
N SER A 216 23.54 -9.56 -42.21
CA SER A 216 23.45 -11.03 -42.32
C SER A 216 24.80 -11.59 -42.78
N PRO A 217 24.97 -12.93 -42.78
CA PRO A 217 25.17 -13.57 -44.09
C PRO A 217 24.50 -14.94 -44.26
N ASP A 218 24.17 -15.28 -45.51
CA ASP A 218 23.92 -16.66 -45.98
C ASP A 218 25.25 -17.35 -46.35
N GLY A 219 25.25 -18.69 -46.52
CA GLY A 219 26.31 -19.37 -47.30
C GLY A 219 26.65 -20.82 -46.93
N GLU A 220 26.48 -21.72 -47.90
CA GLU A 220 27.01 -23.11 -47.92
C GLU A 220 28.50 -23.10 -48.42
N GLU A 221 29.31 -24.17 -48.56
CA GLU A 221 29.01 -25.59 -48.82
C GLU A 221 30.26 -26.52 -48.59
N LYS A 222 30.01 -27.83 -48.44
CA LYS A 222 30.85 -29.02 -48.79
C LYS A 222 32.19 -29.38 -48.10
N LEU A 223 32.38 -30.71 -47.99
CA LEU A 223 33.62 -31.46 -47.72
C LEU A 223 33.52 -32.84 -48.43
N GLU A 224 34.59 -33.32 -49.08
CA GLU A 224 34.66 -34.67 -49.72
C GLU A 224 36.08 -35.28 -49.59
N VAL A 225 36.21 -36.62 -49.61
CA VAL A 225 37.48 -37.37 -49.40
C VAL A 225 37.51 -38.68 -50.23
N PRO A 226 38.61 -39.01 -50.96
CA PRO A 226 38.84 -40.29 -51.67
C PRO A 226 39.92 -41.20 -51.02
N ALA A 227 40.17 -42.42 -51.55
CA ALA A 227 41.02 -43.46 -50.91
C ALA A 227 41.76 -44.46 -51.86
N GLU A 228 42.64 -45.30 -51.25
CA GLU A 228 43.07 -46.70 -51.61
C GLU A 228 44.37 -47.11 -52.40
N LEU A 229 45.11 -48.09 -51.82
CA LEU A 229 45.86 -49.28 -52.38
C LEU A 229 47.38 -49.25 -52.85
N SER A 230 48.01 -50.46 -53.01
CA SER A 230 49.47 -50.77 -52.90
C SER A 230 49.97 -52.16 -53.45
N GLU A 231 51.26 -52.39 -53.86
CA GLU A 231 51.98 -53.73 -54.04
C GLU A 231 53.55 -53.69 -54.31
N GLU A 232 54.32 -54.82 -54.49
CA GLU A 232 55.83 -54.99 -54.26
C GLU A 232 56.62 -56.14 -55.07
N VAL A 233 58.02 -56.30 -55.03
CA VAL A 233 58.90 -57.59 -54.97
C VAL A 233 60.16 -57.95 -55.95
N SER A 234 61.41 -58.22 -55.40
CA SER A 234 62.61 -59.19 -55.69
C SER A 234 63.82 -59.14 -56.76
N GLU A 235 64.73 -60.20 -56.87
CA GLU A 235 66.28 -60.21 -56.95
C GLU A 235 67.07 -61.45 -57.66
N ILE A 236 68.48 -61.56 -57.78
CA ILE A 236 69.48 -62.78 -57.82
C ILE A 236 70.92 -62.69 -58.61
N GLY A 237 72.00 -63.57 -58.41
CA GLY A 237 73.42 -63.63 -59.05
C GLY A 237 74.39 -64.94 -59.00
N ASP A 238 75.77 -64.91 -59.26
CA ASP A 238 76.97 -65.84 -58.88
C ASP A 238 78.20 -66.31 -59.88
N VAL A 239 79.19 -67.25 -59.54
CA VAL A 239 80.74 -67.24 -59.77
C VAL A 239 81.60 -68.62 -59.99
N GLY A 240 82.95 -68.61 -60.33
CA GLY A 240 84.05 -69.70 -60.16
C GLY A 240 85.37 -69.62 -61.08
N GLY A 241 86.60 -70.28 -61.03
CA GLY A 241 87.50 -71.13 -60.13
C GLY A 241 88.82 -71.83 -60.78
N VAL A 242 89.86 -72.35 -60.02
CA VAL A 242 90.96 -73.43 -60.30
C VAL A 242 92.55 -73.12 -60.37
N VAL A 243 93.48 -74.14 -60.29
CA VAL A 243 94.87 -74.19 -59.65
C VAL A 243 95.98 -75.11 -60.30
N GLU A 244 97.31 -74.88 -60.09
CA GLU A 244 98.50 -75.83 -60.02
C GLU A 244 99.82 -75.10 -59.58
N SER A 245 101.02 -75.64 -59.22
CA SER A 245 101.49 -76.94 -58.61
C SER A 245 102.79 -76.87 -57.71
N GLN A 246 104.02 -77.39 -58.05
CA GLN A 246 105.09 -77.70 -57.03
C GLN A 246 106.60 -77.34 -57.25
N ALA A 247 107.23 -77.44 -58.45
CA ALA A 247 108.70 -77.20 -58.54
C ALA A 247 109.10 -75.74 -58.27
N ASP A 248 108.14 -74.85 -58.48
CA ASP A 248 108.19 -73.43 -58.20
C ASP A 248 108.27 -73.13 -56.68
N ILE A 249 107.97 -74.10 -55.78
CA ILE A 249 107.76 -73.86 -54.34
C ILE A 249 108.94 -73.18 -53.62
N GLU A 250 110.21 -73.51 -53.85
CA GLU A 250 111.29 -72.78 -53.15
C GLU A 250 111.41 -71.32 -53.61
N GLN A 251 111.14 -71.03 -54.88
CA GLN A 251 111.09 -69.66 -55.38
C GLN A 251 109.81 -68.96 -54.91
N LEU A 252 108.68 -69.66 -54.88
CA LEU A 252 107.43 -69.25 -54.26
C LEU A 252 107.56 -69.07 -52.74
N GLU A 253 108.45 -69.74 -52.02
CA GLU A 253 108.66 -69.51 -50.59
C GLU A 253 109.50 -68.25 -50.34
N ALA A 254 110.50 -67.99 -51.19
CA ALA A 254 111.24 -66.74 -51.18
C ALA A 254 110.37 -65.55 -51.61
N GLU A 255 109.55 -65.72 -52.66
CA GLU A 255 108.60 -64.72 -53.13
C GLU A 255 107.44 -64.56 -52.14
N MET A 256 106.86 -65.63 -51.59
CA MET A 256 105.84 -65.57 -50.52
C MET A 256 106.39 -64.87 -49.29
N ARG A 257 107.60 -65.14 -48.79
CA ARG A 257 108.14 -64.37 -47.64
C ARG A 257 108.30 -62.89 -47.95
N LYS A 258 108.64 -62.55 -49.20
CA LYS A 258 108.74 -61.16 -49.66
C LYS A 258 107.36 -60.51 -49.82
N LEU A 259 106.38 -61.28 -50.27
CA LEU A 259 104.99 -60.88 -50.50
C LEU A 259 104.21 -60.84 -49.17
N GLU A 260 104.52 -61.69 -48.20
CA GLU A 260 104.11 -61.62 -46.79
C GLU A 260 104.71 -60.36 -46.15
N ALA A 261 105.99 -60.07 -46.33
CA ALA A 261 106.59 -58.83 -45.83
C ALA A 261 105.97 -57.57 -46.50
N GLU A 262 105.61 -57.64 -47.78
CA GLU A 262 104.92 -56.56 -48.47
C GLU A 262 103.43 -56.47 -48.06
N MET A 263 102.77 -57.59 -47.77
CA MET A 263 101.40 -57.68 -47.27
C MET A 263 101.28 -57.22 -45.83
N GLU A 264 102.21 -57.59 -44.95
CA GLU A 264 102.38 -57.04 -43.60
C GLU A 264 102.56 -55.52 -43.68
N LYS A 265 103.44 -55.03 -44.57
CA LYS A 265 103.66 -53.59 -44.76
C LYS A 265 102.44 -52.87 -45.33
N LYS A 266 101.72 -53.46 -46.29
CA LYS A 266 100.46 -52.93 -46.84
C LYS A 266 99.31 -52.98 -45.83
N LYS A 267 99.23 -54.04 -45.02
CA LYS A 267 98.25 -54.21 -43.94
C LYS A 267 98.50 -53.22 -42.80
N ALA A 268 99.77 -53.01 -42.42
CA ALA A 268 100.14 -51.96 -41.48
C ALA A 268 99.79 -50.57 -42.01
N ALA A 269 100.09 -50.28 -43.28
CA ALA A 269 99.71 -49.01 -43.93
C ALA A 269 98.18 -48.83 -44.07
N LEU A 270 97.44 -49.92 -44.32
CA LEU A 270 95.98 -49.91 -44.38
C LEU A 270 95.37 -49.73 -42.98
N GLU A 271 95.95 -50.31 -41.94
CA GLU A 271 95.52 -50.13 -40.54
C GLU A 271 95.85 -48.72 -40.01
N THR A 272 96.96 -48.11 -40.41
CA THR A 272 97.21 -46.69 -40.08
C THR A 272 96.24 -45.79 -40.84
N SER A 273 96.08 -45.97 -42.16
CA SER A 273 95.15 -45.18 -42.97
C SER A 273 93.69 -45.34 -42.51
N LYS A 274 93.26 -46.55 -42.12
CA LYS A 274 91.94 -46.76 -41.50
C LYS A 274 91.80 -46.04 -40.17
N LYS A 275 92.84 -46.00 -39.33
CA LYS A 275 92.80 -45.27 -38.05
C LYS A 275 92.78 -43.76 -38.25
N GLU A 276 93.49 -43.25 -39.25
CA GLU A 276 93.46 -41.83 -39.65
C GLU A 276 92.04 -41.47 -40.10
N VAL A 277 91.48 -42.16 -41.12
CA VAL A 277 90.11 -41.92 -41.61
C VAL A 277 89.05 -42.10 -40.52
N LEU A 278 89.14 -43.13 -39.68
CA LEU A 278 88.21 -43.32 -38.57
C LEU A 278 88.33 -42.21 -37.52
N SER A 279 89.53 -41.68 -37.29
CA SER A 279 89.74 -40.56 -36.37
C SER A 279 89.20 -39.23 -36.93
N GLU A 280 89.38 -38.98 -38.24
CA GLU A 280 88.82 -37.82 -38.94
C GLU A 280 87.28 -37.87 -38.96
N GLN A 281 86.70 -39.04 -39.22
CA GLN A 281 85.24 -39.23 -39.16
C GLN A 281 84.69 -39.02 -37.73
N ILE A 282 85.37 -39.51 -36.70
CA ILE A 282 84.99 -39.32 -35.29
C ILE A 282 85.18 -37.85 -34.82
N THR A 283 86.03 -37.05 -35.46
CA THR A 283 86.08 -35.60 -35.23
C THR A 283 84.95 -34.87 -35.94
N LEU A 284 84.66 -35.18 -37.21
CA LEU A 284 83.57 -34.56 -37.96
C LEU A 284 82.20 -34.85 -37.30
N GLU A 285 81.92 -36.10 -36.93
CA GLU A 285 80.69 -36.47 -36.21
C GLU A 285 80.56 -35.76 -34.85
N LYS A 286 81.64 -35.25 -34.26
CA LYS A 286 81.58 -34.44 -33.02
C LYS A 286 81.40 -32.96 -33.30
N GLU A 287 82.03 -32.42 -34.33
CA GLU A 287 81.87 -31.03 -34.75
C GLU A 287 80.42 -30.79 -35.21
N ASP A 288 79.85 -31.69 -36.01
CA ASP A 288 78.43 -31.70 -36.38
C ASP A 288 77.49 -31.73 -35.15
N LEU A 289 77.78 -32.60 -34.17
CA LEU A 289 77.00 -32.72 -32.93
C LEU A 289 77.16 -31.52 -31.98
N GLU A 290 78.28 -30.81 -32.00
CA GLU A 290 78.44 -29.56 -31.25
C GLU A 290 77.72 -28.39 -31.95
N GLU A 291 77.76 -28.29 -33.28
CA GLU A 291 76.95 -27.31 -34.05
C GLU A 291 75.43 -27.54 -33.88
N GLU A 292 74.94 -28.77 -33.97
CA GLU A 292 73.52 -29.09 -33.78
C GLU A 292 73.04 -28.72 -32.37
N LYS A 293 73.88 -28.99 -31.36
CA LYS A 293 73.62 -28.65 -29.97
C LYS A 293 73.67 -27.14 -29.72
N GLU A 294 74.56 -26.40 -30.36
CA GLU A 294 74.61 -24.94 -30.28
C GLU A 294 73.36 -24.31 -30.93
N ARG A 295 72.90 -24.82 -32.09
CA ARG A 295 71.62 -24.42 -32.70
C ARG A 295 70.44 -24.62 -31.75
N MET A 296 70.29 -25.82 -31.16
CA MET A 296 69.22 -26.07 -30.19
C MET A 296 69.32 -25.17 -28.95
N SER A 297 70.54 -24.80 -28.52
CA SER A 297 70.74 -23.86 -27.41
C SER A 297 70.31 -22.44 -27.75
N ILE A 298 70.51 -22.00 -29.01
CA ILE A 298 70.06 -20.68 -29.49
C ILE A 298 68.53 -20.67 -29.64
N GLU A 299 67.94 -21.68 -30.28
CA GLU A 299 66.49 -21.79 -30.47
C GLU A 299 65.74 -21.86 -29.13
N ALA A 300 66.28 -22.55 -28.13
CA ALA A 300 65.75 -22.55 -26.77
C ALA A 300 65.87 -21.17 -26.10
N SER A 301 66.94 -20.42 -26.35
CA SER A 301 67.12 -19.05 -25.82
C SER A 301 66.11 -18.07 -26.44
N ASP A 302 65.93 -18.11 -27.76
CA ASP A 302 64.98 -17.26 -28.48
C ASP A 302 63.52 -17.56 -28.09
N ALA A 303 63.21 -18.83 -27.79
CA ALA A 303 61.91 -19.24 -27.26
C ALA A 303 61.66 -18.71 -25.83
N ILE A 304 62.68 -18.69 -24.98
CA ILE A 304 62.60 -18.11 -23.63
C ILE A 304 62.39 -16.60 -23.71
N ILE A 305 63.15 -15.88 -24.55
CA ILE A 305 63.02 -14.42 -24.71
C ILE A 305 61.60 -14.04 -25.13
N LYS A 306 61.02 -14.73 -26.12
CA LYS A 306 59.61 -14.50 -26.52
C LYS A 306 58.62 -14.77 -25.39
N ALA A 307 58.81 -15.83 -24.62
CA ALA A 307 57.94 -16.13 -23.48
C ALA A 307 58.07 -15.06 -22.36
N GLU A 308 59.25 -14.48 -22.18
CA GLU A 308 59.46 -13.36 -21.24
C GLU A 308 58.82 -12.05 -21.76
N GLU A 309 58.90 -11.75 -23.06
CA GLU A 309 58.23 -10.62 -23.72
C GLU A 309 56.69 -10.74 -23.64
N GLU A 310 56.12 -11.90 -23.95
CA GLU A 310 54.67 -12.17 -23.80
C GLU A 310 54.21 -12.04 -22.34
N VAL A 311 55.04 -12.46 -21.38
CA VAL A 311 54.76 -12.33 -19.95
C VAL A 311 54.92 -10.89 -19.43
N GLU A 312 55.77 -10.05 -20.01
CA GLU A 312 55.78 -8.61 -19.69
C GLU A 312 54.55 -7.91 -20.26
N LEU A 313 54.20 -8.18 -21.53
CA LEU A 313 53.01 -7.61 -22.17
C LEU A 313 51.73 -7.94 -21.36
N ALA A 314 51.53 -9.21 -20.99
CA ALA A 314 50.39 -9.63 -20.19
C ALA A 314 50.34 -8.96 -18.79
N LYS A 315 51.49 -8.66 -18.18
CA LYS A 315 51.54 -7.90 -16.91
C LYS A 315 51.18 -6.43 -17.12
N ALA A 316 51.65 -5.80 -18.19
CA ALA A 316 51.34 -4.42 -18.51
C ALA A 316 49.84 -4.23 -18.84
N GLU A 317 49.22 -5.18 -19.53
CA GLU A 317 47.78 -5.22 -19.76
C GLU A 317 47.00 -5.42 -18.45
N ALA A 318 47.42 -6.35 -17.58
CA ALA A 318 46.80 -6.56 -16.28
C ALA A 318 46.90 -5.33 -15.36
N GLU A 319 48.05 -4.65 -15.33
CA GLU A 319 48.24 -3.42 -14.54
C GLU A 319 47.38 -2.25 -15.08
N GLN A 320 47.16 -2.17 -16.40
CA GLN A 320 46.21 -1.21 -16.98
C GLN A 320 44.75 -1.58 -16.68
N ALA A 321 44.39 -2.86 -16.65
CA ALA A 321 43.05 -3.30 -16.30
C ALA A 321 42.72 -2.99 -14.83
N ILE A 322 43.65 -3.25 -13.91
CA ILE A 322 43.51 -2.90 -12.49
C ILE A 322 43.34 -1.38 -12.32
N LYS A 323 44.19 -0.55 -12.94
CA LYS A 323 44.06 0.91 -12.84
C LYS A 323 42.75 1.48 -13.41
N ARG A 324 42.09 0.79 -14.34
CA ARG A 324 40.75 1.16 -14.79
C ARG A 324 39.69 0.75 -13.78
N ALA A 325 39.77 -0.45 -13.22
CA ALA A 325 38.85 -0.89 -12.16
C ALA A 325 38.95 0.01 -10.92
N ASP A 326 40.17 0.35 -10.48
CA ASP A 326 40.42 1.28 -9.36
C ASP A 326 39.79 2.68 -9.62
N GLN A 327 39.79 3.14 -10.88
CA GLN A 327 39.20 4.41 -11.28
C GLN A 327 37.67 4.33 -11.38
N GLU A 328 37.12 3.27 -11.98
CA GLU A 328 35.67 3.03 -12.06
C GLU A 328 35.05 2.82 -10.67
N GLU A 329 35.77 2.20 -9.72
CA GLU A 329 35.34 2.08 -8.32
C GLU A 329 35.34 3.44 -7.61
N ALA A 330 36.35 4.28 -7.82
CA ALA A 330 36.41 5.63 -7.25
C ALA A 330 35.33 6.56 -7.83
N GLU A 331 35.09 6.52 -9.14
CA GLU A 331 34.00 7.28 -9.79
C GLU A 331 32.61 6.80 -9.32
N ALA A 332 32.45 5.50 -9.03
CA ALA A 332 31.23 4.95 -8.44
C ALA A 332 31.05 5.32 -6.95
N GLU A 333 32.13 5.44 -6.16
CA GLU A 333 32.06 5.92 -4.77
C GLU A 333 31.68 7.41 -4.72
N GLU A 334 32.26 8.27 -5.57
CA GLU A 334 31.87 9.68 -5.68
C GLU A 334 30.40 9.82 -6.10
N ALA A 335 29.94 9.06 -7.10
CA ALA A 335 28.54 9.06 -7.53
C ALA A 335 27.56 8.61 -6.42
N ARG A 336 27.94 7.64 -5.57
CA ARG A 336 27.14 7.23 -4.41
C ARG A 336 27.07 8.33 -3.35
N LEU A 337 28.18 9.03 -3.09
CA LEU A 337 28.25 10.10 -2.10
C LEU A 337 27.39 11.31 -2.53
N ILE A 338 27.35 11.63 -3.82
CA ILE A 338 26.43 12.63 -4.39
C ILE A 338 24.97 12.19 -4.21
N ALA A 339 24.63 10.93 -4.51
CA ALA A 339 23.27 10.42 -4.36
C ALA A 339 22.79 10.39 -2.90
N GLU A 340 23.68 10.10 -1.93
CA GLU A 340 23.39 10.16 -0.49
C GLU A 340 23.09 11.59 -0.03
N ILE A 341 23.80 12.60 -0.57
CA ILE A 341 23.51 14.02 -0.31
C ILE A 341 22.19 14.46 -0.96
N GLU A 342 21.89 14.04 -2.19
CA GLU A 342 20.60 14.34 -2.84
C GLU A 342 19.42 13.67 -2.11
N GLU A 343 19.60 12.47 -1.53
CA GLU A 343 18.57 11.81 -0.71
C GLU A 343 18.32 12.54 0.61
N ASP A 344 19.37 13.02 1.29
CA ASP A 344 19.23 13.83 2.52
C ASP A 344 18.61 15.21 2.23
N GLU A 345 19.00 15.91 1.15
CA GLU A 345 18.36 17.17 0.74
C GLU A 345 16.87 16.97 0.38
N ALA A 346 16.53 15.88 -0.32
CA ALA A 346 15.14 15.52 -0.61
C ALA A 346 14.35 15.17 0.67
N GLN A 347 15.01 14.58 1.66
CA GLN A 347 14.42 14.26 2.96
C GLN A 347 14.18 15.52 3.82
N GLU A 348 15.11 16.49 3.84
CA GLU A 348 14.90 17.79 4.49
C GLU A 348 13.75 18.55 3.83
N ALA A 349 13.74 18.66 2.49
CA ALA A 349 12.66 19.30 1.73
C ALA A 349 11.28 18.68 1.99
N LYS A 350 11.22 17.36 2.21
CA LYS A 350 10.00 16.63 2.57
C LYS A 350 9.53 16.96 3.99
N VAL A 351 10.44 17.02 4.97
CA VAL A 351 10.13 17.43 6.35
C VAL A 351 9.58 18.86 6.37
N ASP A 352 10.16 19.77 5.59
CA ASP A 352 9.71 21.16 5.52
C ASP A 352 8.34 21.29 4.81
N ALA A 353 8.07 20.46 3.79
CA ALA A 353 6.76 20.35 3.15
C ALA A 353 5.67 19.83 4.10
N ASP A 354 5.94 18.78 4.88
CA ASP A 354 5.00 18.26 5.89
C ASP A 354 4.81 19.27 7.05
N ALA A 355 5.86 20.01 7.44
CA ALA A 355 5.76 21.09 8.41
C ALA A 355 4.94 22.28 7.88
N ALA A 356 5.01 22.60 6.59
CA ALA A 356 4.17 23.61 5.94
C ALA A 356 2.70 23.16 5.87
N LYS A 357 2.47 21.88 5.52
CA LYS A 357 1.13 21.27 5.48
C LYS A 357 0.47 21.25 6.86
N SER A 358 1.21 20.86 7.91
CA SER A 358 0.70 20.87 9.29
C SER A 358 0.25 22.26 9.76
N LYS A 359 0.99 23.33 9.38
CA LYS A 359 0.61 24.73 9.64
C LYS A 359 -0.65 25.14 8.86
N LEU A 360 -0.83 24.65 7.63
CA LEU A 360 -2.03 24.88 6.83
C LEU A 360 -3.25 24.20 7.46
N ASP A 361 -3.13 22.93 7.87
CA ASP A 361 -4.20 22.17 8.52
C ASP A 361 -4.62 22.81 9.87
N GLU A 362 -3.65 23.31 10.65
CA GLU A 362 -3.93 24.05 11.89
C GLU A 362 -4.67 25.38 11.61
N ALA A 363 -4.29 26.11 10.56
CA ALA A 363 -4.96 27.33 10.13
C ALA A 363 -6.38 27.05 9.63
N PHE A 364 -6.58 25.99 8.86
CA PHE A 364 -7.89 25.57 8.35
C PHE A 364 -8.84 25.19 9.50
N ARG A 365 -8.35 24.43 10.48
CA ARG A 365 -9.11 24.05 11.68
C ARG A 365 -9.46 25.25 12.57
N LYS A 366 -8.59 26.26 12.66
CA LYS A 366 -8.89 27.53 13.34
C LYS A 366 -9.99 28.31 12.60
N ALA A 367 -9.95 28.37 11.27
CA ALA A 367 -10.98 28.99 10.46
C ALA A 367 -12.33 28.26 10.57
N GLU A 368 -12.33 26.92 10.54
CA GLU A 368 -13.53 26.09 10.68
C GLU A 368 -14.23 26.30 12.04
N MET A 369 -13.47 26.31 13.14
CA MET A 369 -14.04 26.60 14.47
C MET A 369 -14.52 28.05 14.61
N ALA A 370 -13.84 29.01 13.96
CA ALA A 370 -14.32 30.39 13.93
C ALA A 370 -15.64 30.53 13.16
N GLY A 371 -15.79 29.81 12.03
CA GLY A 371 -17.04 29.75 11.25
C GLY A 371 -18.18 29.14 12.04
N LYS A 372 -17.99 27.94 12.60
CA LYS A 372 -19.03 27.23 13.38
C LYS A 372 -19.49 28.02 14.61
N ASN A 373 -18.57 28.68 15.32
CA ASN A 373 -18.94 29.57 16.42
C ASN A 373 -19.77 30.76 15.93
N ALA A 374 -19.42 31.38 14.79
CA ALA A 374 -20.16 32.50 14.23
C ALA A 374 -21.58 32.10 13.79
N GLU A 375 -21.74 30.93 13.16
CA GLU A 375 -23.04 30.37 12.78
C GLU A 375 -23.94 30.16 14.01
N GLN A 376 -23.44 29.50 15.06
CA GLN A 376 -24.19 29.31 16.31
C GLN A 376 -24.60 30.63 16.96
N TYR A 377 -23.70 31.61 17.05
CA TYR A 377 -24.06 32.94 17.57
C TYR A 377 -25.14 33.64 16.73
N THR A 378 -25.14 33.48 15.40
CA THR A 378 -26.22 34.04 14.57
C THR A 378 -27.55 33.32 14.76
N GLU A 379 -27.56 31.99 14.88
CA GLU A 379 -28.80 31.23 15.12
C GLU A 379 -29.39 31.51 16.51
N GLU A 380 -28.57 31.62 17.56
CA GLU A 380 -29.01 32.00 18.90
C GLU A 380 -29.58 33.43 18.92
N MET A 381 -28.91 34.41 18.31
CA MET A 381 -29.42 35.78 18.21
C MET A 381 -30.73 35.87 17.41
N GLU A 382 -30.90 35.09 16.34
CA GLU A 382 -32.17 35.03 15.61
C GLU A 382 -33.29 34.33 16.41
N LYS A 383 -32.95 33.30 17.20
CA LYS A 383 -33.88 32.62 18.11
C LYS A 383 -34.35 33.57 19.21
N GLU A 384 -33.45 34.23 19.94
CA GLU A 384 -33.79 35.21 20.99
C GLU A 384 -34.67 36.33 20.46
N LYS A 385 -34.31 36.89 19.30
CA LYS A 385 -35.11 37.94 18.63
C LYS A 385 -36.51 37.46 18.23
N ARG A 386 -36.65 36.19 17.86
CA ARG A 386 -37.95 35.56 17.53
C ARG A 386 -38.78 35.27 18.77
N GLU A 387 -38.16 34.79 19.85
CA GLU A 387 -38.81 34.62 21.16
C GLU A 387 -39.31 35.98 21.69
N GLY A 388 -38.48 37.03 21.66
CA GLY A 388 -38.84 38.36 22.14
C GLY A 388 -40.08 38.96 21.44
N LEU A 389 -40.17 38.85 20.12
CA LEU A 389 -41.33 39.32 19.33
C LEU A 389 -42.63 38.54 19.62
N ILE A 390 -42.52 37.30 20.09
CA ILE A 390 -43.66 36.48 20.51
C ILE A 390 -44.08 36.87 21.94
N LEU A 391 -43.12 37.09 22.85
CA LEU A 391 -43.39 37.54 24.22
C LEU A 391 -44.01 38.94 24.27
N GLU A 392 -43.55 39.88 23.44
CA GLU A 392 -44.14 41.23 23.32
C GLU A 392 -45.60 41.17 22.86
N ARG A 393 -45.92 40.29 21.89
CA ARG A 393 -47.29 40.06 21.41
C ARG A 393 -48.17 39.40 22.47
N ILE A 394 -47.63 38.43 23.21
CA ILE A 394 -48.38 37.67 24.21
C ILE A 394 -48.66 38.53 25.44
N ALA A 395 -47.73 39.39 25.87
CA ALA A 395 -47.99 40.35 26.94
C ALA A 395 -49.21 41.25 26.67
N GLN A 396 -49.42 41.65 25.41
CA GLN A 396 -50.58 42.45 24.97
C GLN A 396 -51.92 41.69 25.02
N ARG A 397 -51.93 40.39 25.38
CA ARG A 397 -53.14 39.57 25.58
C ARG A 397 -53.49 39.33 27.06
N GLY A 398 -52.63 39.74 27.99
CA GLY A 398 -52.94 39.63 29.44
C GLY A 398 -54.19 40.43 29.83
N ASP A 399 -54.45 41.54 29.15
CA ASP A 399 -55.61 42.43 29.39
C ASP A 399 -56.98 41.76 29.18
N SER A 400 -57.05 40.64 28.45
CA SER A 400 -58.30 39.93 28.16
C SER A 400 -58.63 38.76 29.10
N LEU A 401 -57.77 38.43 30.06
CA LEU A 401 -57.96 37.30 30.98
C LEU A 401 -58.81 37.67 32.21
N ASP A 402 -59.62 36.75 32.75
CA ASP A 402 -60.30 36.97 34.02
C ASP A 402 -59.38 36.92 35.25
N TRP A 403 -58.79 38.07 35.56
CA TRP A 403 -57.99 38.30 36.76
C TRP A 403 -58.76 38.23 38.08
N ALA A 404 -60.10 38.26 38.08
CA ALA A 404 -60.88 38.04 39.30
C ALA A 404 -60.88 36.56 39.72
N THR A 405 -60.82 35.65 38.75
CA THR A 405 -60.71 34.19 38.97
C THR A 405 -59.26 33.74 39.07
N ILE A 406 -58.40 34.09 38.10
CA ILE A 406 -56.99 33.68 38.08
C ILE A 406 -56.21 34.28 39.25
N GLY A 407 -56.46 35.57 39.55
CA GLY A 407 -55.76 36.32 40.59
C GLY A 407 -54.48 37.00 40.11
N ILE A 408 -54.13 38.11 40.76
CA ILE A 408 -53.01 38.99 40.39
C ILE A 408 -51.79 38.69 41.28
N SER A 409 -50.60 38.69 40.67
CA SER A 409 -49.31 38.60 41.36
C SER A 409 -48.36 39.68 40.84
N GLU A 410 -47.57 40.30 41.72
CA GLU A 410 -46.60 41.36 41.36
C GLU A 410 -45.31 40.80 40.70
N GLY A 411 -45.20 39.48 40.49
CA GLY A 411 -44.04 38.84 39.87
C GLY A 411 -42.73 38.93 40.68
N SER A 412 -42.77 39.44 41.91
CA SER A 412 -41.60 39.69 42.76
C SER A 412 -40.93 38.44 43.32
N ASN A 413 -41.63 37.30 43.29
CA ASN A 413 -41.10 35.97 43.57
C ASN A 413 -41.91 34.95 42.74
N PRO A 414 -41.55 34.71 41.46
CA PRO A 414 -42.24 33.72 40.64
C PRO A 414 -41.98 32.30 41.14
N ASP A 415 -42.91 31.39 40.86
CA ASP A 415 -42.70 29.95 40.97
C ASP A 415 -42.06 29.42 39.67
N ASP A 416 -41.33 28.30 39.74
CA ASP A 416 -40.80 27.64 38.54
C ASP A 416 -41.88 26.74 37.92
N LEU A 417 -42.74 27.36 37.13
CA LEU A 417 -43.85 26.76 36.39
C LEU A 417 -43.40 25.60 35.48
N THR A 418 -42.12 25.49 35.10
CA THR A 418 -41.58 24.35 34.33
C THR A 418 -41.71 23.00 35.05
N MET A 419 -41.89 23.00 36.39
CA MET A 419 -42.22 21.79 37.15
C MET A 419 -43.61 21.21 36.81
N ILE A 420 -44.48 21.95 36.11
CA ILE A 420 -45.78 21.47 35.61
C ILE A 420 -45.58 20.88 34.21
N ASN A 421 -45.89 19.60 34.06
CA ASN A 421 -45.72 18.88 32.80
C ASN A 421 -46.48 19.56 31.65
N GLY A 422 -45.74 19.92 30.60
CA GLY A 422 -46.24 20.63 29.42
C GLY A 422 -45.84 22.11 29.34
N ILE A 423 -45.25 22.67 30.40
CA ILE A 423 -44.65 24.01 30.45
C ILE A 423 -43.15 23.88 30.23
N ASP A 424 -42.68 24.23 29.03
CA ASP A 424 -41.24 24.43 28.76
C ASP A 424 -40.78 25.84 29.16
N GLU A 425 -39.47 26.11 29.18
CA GLU A 425 -38.89 27.42 29.52
C GLU A 425 -39.54 28.58 28.75
N PHE A 426 -39.87 28.39 27.47
CA PHE A 426 -40.46 29.43 26.64
C PHE A 426 -41.94 29.63 26.98
N THR A 427 -42.67 28.56 27.28
CA THR A 427 -44.05 28.60 27.79
C THR A 427 -44.11 29.26 29.17
N GLN A 428 -43.11 29.05 30.03
CA GLN A 428 -42.91 29.81 31.27
C GLN A 428 -42.67 31.30 30.99
N LYS A 429 -41.77 31.66 30.05
CA LYS A 429 -41.59 33.06 29.64
C LYS A 429 -42.91 33.68 29.13
N LYS A 430 -43.72 32.93 28.37
CA LYS A 430 -45.04 33.36 27.87
C LYS A 430 -46.07 33.58 29.00
N LEU A 431 -46.14 32.67 29.98
CA LEU A 431 -47.00 32.80 31.16
C LEU A 431 -46.62 34.02 32.00
N ASN A 432 -45.33 34.19 32.26
CA ASN A 432 -44.79 35.37 32.94
C ASN A 432 -45.09 36.67 32.16
N ALA A 433 -45.04 36.63 30.81
CA ALA A 433 -45.41 37.77 29.97
C ALA A 433 -46.91 38.12 30.05
N LEU A 434 -47.80 37.13 30.24
CA LEU A 434 -49.22 37.35 30.50
C LEU A 434 -49.51 37.87 31.92
N GLY A 435 -48.57 37.76 32.86
CA GLY A 435 -48.78 38.09 34.28
C GLY A 435 -49.10 36.88 35.18
N ILE A 436 -48.98 35.65 34.66
CA ILE A 436 -49.14 34.40 35.42
C ILE A 436 -47.76 33.93 35.87
N PHE A 437 -47.43 34.19 37.14
CA PHE A 437 -46.10 33.98 37.72
C PHE A 437 -46.03 32.84 38.74
N THR A 438 -47.18 32.27 39.15
CA THR A 438 -47.25 31.39 40.33
C THR A 438 -48.16 30.18 40.13
N TYR A 439 -47.83 29.08 40.81
CA TYR A 439 -48.70 27.92 40.92
C TYR A 439 -50.07 28.32 41.50
N ARG A 440 -50.12 29.33 42.39
CA ARG A 440 -51.36 29.90 42.95
C ARG A 440 -52.27 30.52 41.90
N GLN A 441 -51.74 31.04 40.80
CA GLN A 441 -52.58 31.55 39.70
C GLN A 441 -53.07 30.39 38.84
N ILE A 442 -52.18 29.45 38.48
CA ILE A 442 -52.55 28.27 37.68
C ILE A 442 -53.57 27.38 38.41
N SER A 443 -53.48 27.22 39.74
CA SER A 443 -54.45 26.46 40.54
C SER A 443 -55.87 27.03 40.55
N ASN A 444 -56.05 28.28 40.15
CA ASN A 444 -57.37 28.93 40.07
C ASN A 444 -57.92 28.97 38.64
N ILE A 445 -57.15 28.52 37.63
CA ILE A 445 -57.62 28.45 36.24
C ILE A 445 -58.71 27.38 36.14
N ASP A 446 -59.94 27.83 35.97
CA ASP A 446 -61.11 26.97 35.76
C ASP A 446 -61.32 26.62 34.28
N SER A 447 -62.44 25.96 33.96
CA SER A 447 -62.71 25.50 32.60
C SER A 447 -63.00 26.62 31.58
N GLU A 448 -63.30 27.84 32.01
CA GLU A 448 -63.54 28.97 31.11
C GLU A 448 -62.22 29.73 30.89
N ALA A 449 -61.58 30.13 32.00
CA ALA A 449 -60.26 30.77 32.00
C ALA A 449 -59.17 29.91 31.33
N SER A 450 -59.26 28.57 31.39
CA SER A 450 -58.31 27.67 30.74
C SER A 450 -58.23 27.88 29.22
N ASN A 451 -59.37 28.12 28.57
CA ASN A 451 -59.39 28.38 27.13
C ASN A 451 -58.80 29.75 26.80
N GLU A 452 -59.15 30.79 27.57
CA GLU A 452 -58.63 32.15 27.39
C GLU A 452 -57.10 32.21 27.56
N VAL A 453 -56.56 31.55 28.59
CA VAL A 453 -55.11 31.46 28.81
C VAL A 453 -54.43 30.65 27.71
N ASN A 454 -55.03 29.53 27.29
CA ASN A 454 -54.47 28.68 26.22
C ASN A 454 -54.34 29.42 24.88
N ASP A 455 -55.38 30.15 24.48
CA ASP A 455 -55.39 30.96 23.24
C ASP A 455 -54.47 32.19 23.37
N SER A 456 -54.40 32.80 24.55
CA SER A 456 -53.50 33.91 24.84
C SER A 456 -52.01 33.50 24.76
N LEU A 457 -51.68 32.27 25.13
CA LEU A 457 -50.34 31.68 25.00
C LEU A 457 -49.97 31.24 23.57
N GLU A 458 -50.88 31.31 22.59
CA GLU A 458 -50.71 30.71 21.25
C GLU A 458 -50.39 29.20 21.32
N LEU A 459 -51.14 28.45 22.15
CA LEU A 459 -51.07 26.98 22.23
C LEU A 459 -52.12 26.30 21.32
N LEU A 460 -52.01 24.98 21.16
CA LEU A 460 -53.09 24.17 20.58
C LEU A 460 -54.30 24.17 21.54
N PRO A 461 -55.55 24.17 21.05
CA PRO A 461 -56.75 24.15 21.89
C PRO A 461 -56.73 23.05 22.96
N GLU A 462 -57.37 23.32 24.09
CA GLU A 462 -57.55 22.39 25.23
C GLU A 462 -56.26 21.90 25.94
N LYS A 463 -55.03 22.23 25.48
CA LYS A 463 -53.76 21.70 26.04
C LYS A 463 -53.63 21.88 27.57
N ILE A 464 -54.08 23.01 28.11
CA ILE A 464 -54.04 23.27 29.58
C ILE A 464 -54.95 22.30 30.36
N VAL A 465 -56.09 21.90 29.77
CA VAL A 465 -57.03 20.92 30.33
C VAL A 465 -56.53 19.49 30.12
N GLU A 466 -56.06 19.16 28.90
CA GLU A 466 -55.50 17.84 28.56
C GLU A 466 -54.33 17.46 29.47
N LEU A 467 -53.43 18.41 29.73
CA LEU A 467 -52.28 18.22 30.62
C LEU A 467 -52.60 18.58 32.10
N ALA A 468 -53.86 18.86 32.42
CA ALA A 468 -54.37 19.08 33.77
C ALA A 468 -53.53 20.07 34.63
N TRP A 469 -53.05 21.17 34.04
CA TRP A 469 -52.13 22.11 34.71
C TRP A 469 -52.66 22.64 36.03
N THR A 470 -53.96 22.94 36.13
CA THR A 470 -54.63 23.37 37.37
C THR A 470 -54.43 22.36 38.50
N GLN A 471 -54.56 21.06 38.20
CA GLN A 471 -54.42 19.99 39.20
C GLN A 471 -52.96 19.77 39.59
N GLN A 472 -52.02 19.85 38.64
CA GLN A 472 -50.59 19.80 38.94
C GLN A 472 -50.16 20.98 39.82
N ALA A 473 -50.65 22.19 39.53
CA ALA A 473 -50.37 23.40 40.30
C ALA A 473 -50.91 23.32 41.74
N ILE A 474 -52.08 22.71 41.96
CA ILE A 474 -52.60 22.41 43.31
C ILE A 474 -51.60 21.53 44.08
N THR A 475 -51.14 20.42 43.49
CA THR A 475 -50.17 19.53 44.13
C THR A 475 -48.83 20.22 44.42
N MET A 476 -48.36 21.10 43.53
CA MET A 476 -47.15 21.90 43.77
C MET A 476 -47.30 22.91 44.93
N LEU A 477 -48.51 23.44 45.16
CA LEU A 477 -48.82 24.27 46.33
C LEU A 477 -48.92 23.46 47.62
N GLU A 478 -49.44 22.23 47.55
CA GLU A 478 -49.48 21.31 48.69
C GLU A 478 -48.05 20.93 49.13
N LEU A 479 -47.17 20.60 48.17
CA LEU A 479 -45.74 20.35 48.42
C LEU A 479 -45.03 21.57 49.05
N LYS A 480 -45.19 22.77 48.48
CA LYS A 480 -44.68 24.02 49.10
C LYS A 480 -45.33 24.37 50.45
N GLY A 481 -46.52 23.82 50.75
CA GLY A 481 -47.17 23.93 52.05
C GLY A 481 -46.55 23.02 53.11
N VAL A 482 -46.13 21.82 52.72
CA VAL A 482 -45.47 20.82 53.58
C VAL A 482 -44.12 21.35 54.10
N ASP A 483 -43.36 22.05 53.27
CA ASP A 483 -42.02 22.61 53.57
C ASP A 483 -41.95 23.47 54.86
N LYS A 484 -43.03 24.22 55.18
CA LYS A 484 -43.14 24.99 56.43
C LYS A 484 -43.52 24.17 57.67
N SER A 485 -43.88 22.90 57.50
CA SER A 485 -44.29 21.97 58.55
C SER A 485 -43.36 20.75 58.70
N SER A 486 -42.50 20.46 57.73
CA SER A 486 -41.62 19.28 57.70
C SER A 486 -40.15 19.66 57.67
N SER A 487 -39.63 20.20 58.78
CA SER A 487 -38.18 20.26 59.03
C SER A 487 -37.60 18.87 59.33
N LYS A 488 -37.74 17.92 58.39
CA LYS A 488 -37.18 16.58 58.45
C LYS A 488 -37.21 15.82 57.12
N LEU A 489 -36.00 15.66 56.58
CA LEU A 489 -35.48 14.55 55.79
C LEU A 489 -36.08 14.25 54.41
N GLU A 490 -35.15 14.36 53.45
CA GLU A 490 -34.93 13.50 52.30
C GLU A 490 -35.81 13.76 51.05
N GLU A 491 -35.12 14.34 50.06
CA GLU A 491 -35.52 14.55 48.69
C GLU A 491 -35.50 13.21 47.94
N ASP A 492 -36.47 12.97 47.06
CA ASP A 492 -36.40 12.03 45.94
C ASP A 492 -37.26 12.62 44.81
N ASP A 493 -36.67 12.85 43.64
CA ASP A 493 -37.34 13.18 42.38
C ASP A 493 -36.58 12.53 41.21
N ASP A 494 -37.22 12.41 40.05
CA ASP A 494 -37.30 11.10 39.40
C ASP A 494 -36.38 10.85 38.16
N VAL A 495 -36.22 9.57 37.84
CA VAL A 495 -35.83 8.99 36.52
C VAL A 495 -34.44 9.28 35.91
N VAL A 496 -33.53 8.32 36.15
CA VAL A 496 -32.65 7.66 35.14
C VAL A 496 -31.72 8.54 34.28
N THR A 497 -30.77 9.20 34.93
CA THR A 497 -29.33 8.98 34.60
C THR A 497 -28.47 8.84 35.86
N ASP A 498 -28.75 9.68 36.88
CA ASP A 498 -27.82 9.92 37.99
C ASP A 498 -27.79 8.83 39.07
N LEU A 499 -28.82 7.97 39.12
CA LEU A 499 -28.91 6.78 39.98
C LEU A 499 -27.69 5.84 39.90
N SER A 500 -26.93 5.91 38.80
CA SER A 500 -25.71 5.13 38.60
C SER A 500 -24.45 5.83 39.11
N ALA A 501 -24.43 7.17 39.19
CA ALA A 501 -23.33 7.94 39.75
C ALA A 501 -23.38 7.98 41.28
N SER A 502 -24.58 8.05 41.87
CA SER A 502 -24.78 7.95 43.33
C SER A 502 -24.45 6.55 43.88
N GLN A 503 -24.51 5.51 43.05
CA GLN A 503 -24.09 4.14 43.39
C GLN A 503 -22.57 3.91 43.31
N ILE A 504 -21.78 4.90 42.87
CA ILE A 504 -20.30 4.79 42.87
C ILE A 504 -19.80 4.85 44.32
N LYS A 505 -19.07 3.81 44.75
CA LYS A 505 -18.51 3.71 46.11
C LYS A 505 -17.31 4.66 46.29
N TRP A 506 -17.55 5.97 46.39
CA TRP A 506 -16.52 7.00 46.53
C TRP A 506 -15.58 6.76 47.71
N ALA A 507 -16.10 6.26 48.85
CA ALA A 507 -15.29 5.88 50.01
C ALA A 507 -14.32 4.70 49.76
N GLN A 508 -14.54 3.92 48.71
CA GLN A 508 -13.68 2.78 48.31
C GLN A 508 -12.66 3.18 47.25
N ILE A 509 -13.06 3.93 46.22
CA ILE A 509 -12.13 4.36 45.14
C ILE A 509 -11.30 5.59 45.53
N GLY A 510 -11.84 6.44 46.41
CA GLY A 510 -11.24 7.68 46.85
C GLY A 510 -11.39 8.83 45.85
N GLU A 511 -11.01 10.01 46.30
CA GLU A 511 -10.94 11.22 45.49
C GLU A 511 -9.53 11.40 44.88
N ALA A 512 -9.44 12.08 43.73
CA ALA A 512 -8.16 12.45 43.15
C ALA A 512 -7.44 13.57 43.94
N GLY A 513 -8.22 14.45 44.60
CA GLY A 513 -7.70 15.70 45.19
C GLY A 513 -6.96 16.56 44.16
N ASP A 514 -5.93 17.29 44.62
CA ASP A 514 -5.06 18.12 43.76
C ASP A 514 -4.05 17.31 42.91
N ARG A 515 -4.16 15.98 42.84
CA ARG A 515 -3.25 15.17 42.03
C ARG A 515 -3.43 15.48 40.54
N LYS A 516 -2.30 15.64 39.85
CA LYS A 516 -2.24 15.65 38.38
C LYS A 516 -2.99 14.42 37.85
N SER A 517 -3.93 14.63 36.93
CA SER A 517 -4.71 13.53 36.35
C SER A 517 -3.82 12.61 35.51
N ASP A 518 -4.06 11.31 35.63
CA ASP A 518 -3.42 10.29 34.80
C ASP A 518 -4.02 10.27 33.39
N ASP A 519 -3.28 9.72 32.42
CA ASP A 519 -3.82 9.47 31.09
C ASP A 519 -4.61 8.16 31.05
N LEU A 520 -5.90 8.25 31.42
CA LEU A 520 -6.79 7.10 31.45
C LEU A 520 -7.04 6.46 30.07
N THR A 521 -6.60 7.08 28.95
CA THR A 521 -6.71 6.47 27.61
C THR A 521 -5.78 5.26 27.44
N LEU A 522 -4.77 5.11 28.31
CA LEU A 522 -3.93 3.91 28.40
C LEU A 522 -4.72 2.66 28.85
N ILE A 523 -5.94 2.81 29.38
CA ILE A 523 -6.84 1.70 29.68
C ILE A 523 -7.67 1.35 28.44
N LYS A 524 -7.51 0.11 27.95
CA LYS A 524 -8.23 -0.37 26.75
C LYS A 524 -9.75 -0.24 26.93
N GLY A 525 -10.36 0.55 26.04
CA GLY A 525 -11.79 0.85 26.03
C GLY A 525 -12.16 2.26 26.48
N VAL A 526 -11.21 3.04 27.03
CA VAL A 526 -11.36 4.47 27.34
C VAL A 526 -10.91 5.28 26.11
N ASN A 527 -11.85 5.83 25.35
CA ASN A 527 -11.54 6.80 24.29
C ASN A 527 -11.58 8.24 24.84
N ALA A 528 -11.31 9.24 23.99
CA ALA A 528 -11.31 10.65 24.39
C ALA A 528 -12.66 11.19 24.90
N GLU A 529 -13.78 10.56 24.55
CA GLU A 529 -15.12 10.91 25.04
C GLU A 529 -15.37 10.29 26.43
N THR A 530 -15.10 9.00 26.58
CA THR A 530 -15.11 8.29 27.87
C THR A 530 -14.19 8.97 28.89
N LEU A 531 -13.00 9.43 28.47
CA LEU A 531 -12.08 10.21 29.29
C LEU A 531 -12.71 11.52 29.79
N LYS A 532 -13.43 12.25 28.95
CA LYS A 532 -14.15 13.48 29.35
C LYS A 532 -15.23 13.15 30.38
N LYS A 533 -16.06 12.13 30.14
CA LYS A 533 -17.12 11.69 31.06
C LYS A 533 -16.56 11.24 32.42
N LEU A 534 -15.49 10.43 32.43
CA LEU A 534 -14.76 10.07 33.66
C LEU A 534 -14.24 11.31 34.41
N LYS A 535 -13.65 12.27 33.70
CA LYS A 535 -13.13 13.52 34.30
C LYS A 535 -14.23 14.43 34.85
N VAL A 536 -15.43 14.42 34.28
CA VAL A 536 -16.64 15.09 34.83
C VAL A 536 -17.09 14.39 36.11
N LEU A 537 -17.21 13.06 36.11
CA LEU A 537 -17.55 12.24 37.28
C LEU A 537 -16.51 12.34 38.43
N GLY A 538 -15.31 12.89 38.19
CA GLY A 538 -14.26 13.00 39.22
C GLY A 538 -13.30 11.81 39.29
N ILE A 539 -13.40 10.86 38.35
CA ILE A 539 -12.46 9.75 38.18
C ILE A 539 -11.33 10.22 37.27
N ARG A 540 -10.15 10.46 37.86
CA ARG A 540 -9.02 11.14 37.20
C ARG A 540 -7.67 10.43 37.37
N THR A 541 -7.61 9.33 38.11
CA THR A 541 -6.38 8.57 38.36
C THR A 541 -6.56 7.06 38.18
N PHE A 542 -5.47 6.35 37.87
CA PHE A 542 -5.42 4.89 37.89
C PHE A 542 -5.70 4.36 39.31
N ASP A 543 -5.26 5.07 40.35
CA ASP A 543 -5.50 4.72 41.76
C ASP A 543 -7.00 4.53 42.07
N GLN A 544 -7.86 5.43 41.57
CA GLN A 544 -9.32 5.29 41.71
C GLN A 544 -9.86 4.07 40.95
N ILE A 545 -9.46 3.87 39.68
CA ILE A 545 -9.96 2.76 38.86
C ILE A 545 -9.48 1.40 39.40
N SER A 546 -8.25 1.35 39.94
CA SER A 546 -7.65 0.13 40.52
C SER A 546 -8.44 -0.48 41.69
N LYS A 547 -9.26 0.34 42.37
CA LYS A 547 -10.03 -0.02 43.56
C LYS A 547 -11.49 -0.37 43.28
N MET A 548 -11.94 -0.26 42.02
CA MET A 548 -13.31 -0.61 41.64
C MET A 548 -13.56 -2.11 41.86
N ASP A 549 -14.57 -2.44 42.65
CA ASP A 549 -15.17 -3.78 42.67
C ASP A 549 -16.20 -3.91 41.54
N LYS A 550 -16.79 -5.11 41.40
CA LYS A 550 -17.76 -5.38 40.32
C LYS A 550 -18.98 -4.45 40.36
N GLU A 551 -19.42 -4.05 41.55
CA GLU A 551 -20.58 -3.17 41.75
C GLU A 551 -20.24 -1.72 41.38
N THR A 552 -19.10 -1.19 41.87
CA THR A 552 -18.61 0.15 41.51
C THR A 552 -18.29 0.24 40.02
N ALA A 553 -17.73 -0.83 39.43
CA ALA A 553 -17.47 -0.90 38.00
C ALA A 553 -18.76 -0.84 37.17
N GLU A 554 -19.88 -1.43 37.65
CA GLU A 554 -21.17 -1.37 36.97
C GLU A 554 -21.86 -0.01 37.17
N ALA A 555 -21.76 0.58 38.36
CA ALA A 555 -22.20 1.95 38.64
C ALA A 555 -21.52 2.96 37.70
N VAL A 556 -20.19 2.90 37.58
CA VAL A 556 -19.41 3.70 36.62
C VAL A 556 -19.79 3.36 35.16
N ASN A 557 -20.07 2.10 34.85
CA ASN A 557 -20.50 1.70 33.51
C ASN A 557 -21.84 2.35 33.12
N GLY A 558 -22.80 2.41 34.05
CA GLY A 558 -24.06 3.14 33.90
C GLY A 558 -23.84 4.66 33.76
N ALA A 559 -23.05 5.27 34.65
CA ALA A 559 -22.81 6.71 34.68
C ALA A 559 -22.08 7.25 33.43
N LEU A 560 -21.39 6.38 32.69
CA LEU A 560 -20.75 6.70 31.40
C LEU A 560 -21.67 6.47 30.18
N GLY A 561 -22.87 5.90 30.37
CA GLY A 561 -23.79 5.50 29.31
C GLY A 561 -23.30 4.29 28.49
N LEU A 562 -22.55 3.37 29.10
CA LEU A 562 -21.96 2.22 28.41
C LEU A 562 -22.84 0.97 28.50
N MET A 563 -22.74 0.09 27.49
CA MET A 563 -23.42 -1.21 27.52
C MET A 563 -23.09 -2.01 28.80
N PRO A 564 -24.07 -2.67 29.46
CA PRO A 564 -23.88 -3.35 30.73
C PRO A 564 -22.67 -4.30 30.80
N GLY A 565 -21.89 -4.16 31.87
CA GLY A 565 -20.69 -4.90 32.16
C GLY A 565 -19.47 -4.55 31.31
N ARG A 566 -19.47 -3.49 30.48
CA ARG A 566 -18.32 -3.17 29.61
C ARG A 566 -17.06 -2.84 30.42
N VAL A 567 -17.14 -2.00 31.45
CA VAL A 567 -16.01 -1.68 32.36
C VAL A 567 -15.42 -2.96 32.98
N SER A 568 -16.30 -3.85 33.49
CA SER A 568 -15.92 -5.13 34.09
C SER A 568 -15.32 -6.12 33.08
N LYS A 569 -15.95 -6.30 31.90
CA LYS A 569 -15.47 -7.18 30.82
C LYS A 569 -14.13 -6.72 30.24
N MET A 570 -13.90 -5.41 30.19
CA MET A 570 -12.62 -4.81 29.77
C MET A 570 -11.59 -4.76 30.91
N MET A 571 -11.89 -5.30 32.10
CA MET A 571 -10.95 -5.46 33.22
C MET A 571 -10.24 -4.16 33.63
N TRP A 572 -10.94 -3.01 33.60
CA TRP A 572 -10.32 -1.69 33.82
C TRP A 572 -9.55 -1.60 35.14
N ALA A 573 -10.06 -2.20 36.22
CA ALA A 573 -9.38 -2.23 37.51
C ALA A 573 -8.02 -2.96 37.46
N GLU A 574 -7.92 -4.09 36.75
CA GLU A 574 -6.65 -4.83 36.61
C GLU A 574 -5.66 -4.14 35.66
N GLN A 575 -6.18 -3.48 34.61
CA GLN A 575 -5.35 -2.61 33.76
C GLN A 575 -4.76 -1.45 34.58
N ALA A 576 -5.59 -0.76 35.37
CA ALA A 576 -5.14 0.32 36.25
C ALA A 576 -4.12 -0.16 37.30
N LYS A 577 -4.34 -1.31 37.96
CA LYS A 577 -3.36 -1.95 38.87
C LYS A 577 -2.03 -2.29 38.21
N THR A 578 -1.99 -2.42 36.89
CA THR A 578 -0.77 -2.66 36.10
C THR A 578 -0.09 -1.35 35.74
N LEU A 579 -0.87 -0.35 35.30
CA LEU A 579 -0.39 1.01 34.97
C LEU A 579 0.11 1.80 36.20
N MET A 580 -0.20 1.36 37.42
CA MET A 580 0.38 1.90 38.67
C MET A 580 1.70 1.23 39.10
N LYS A 581 2.22 0.26 38.34
CA LYS A 581 3.42 -0.53 38.68
C LYS A 581 4.57 -0.39 37.69
N GLY A 582 4.34 0.32 36.58
CA GLY A 582 5.37 0.80 35.65
C GLY A 582 5.54 2.30 35.80
#